data_AF-A0A167GEY5-F1
#
_entry.id   AF-A0A167GEY5-F1
#
_cell.length_a   1.000
_cell.length_b   1.000
_cell.length_c   1.000
_cell.angle_alpha   90.00
_cell.angle_beta   90.00
_cell.angle_gamma   90.00
#
_symmetry.space_group_name_H-M   'P 1'
#
loop_
_entity.id
_entity.type
_entity.pdbx_description
1 polymer ?
#
loop_
_entity_poly.entity_id
_entity_poly.type
_entity_poly.pdbx_seq_one_letter_code
_entity_poly.pdbx_strand_id
1 'polypeptide(L)'
;MRFFTFTSAILAFAIAAQAACTPVRNSTSNAASFTGDANISSSAPFTSSSASASASSSASSSGGKGHHKGSGSSSASSAPSSTFSASADSGSNSSESFSASSTSSASSAVNTGLTRVQAAGDGAYFIGASSYYLYTLADDDRSAVLDAMQSAGMTVIRIFISAVAANNKGSNNVAVNDVEIDNIGTYDDTILTQVDQLMSEASSRGMKLLIALHDRYALGFWSTDVYCTQLGISGYTTDPPQIADASAFYTNSWAASMFDQRMTHILNHQNAQMGNTAWKDLDSAIYGFEPENEPMGHMDLVAPNWVCDRAATLAGLIPAGSSILISSGGGIDADSSVGAWAFGCGEIDVVAIHDYNLGSDFLSTIQSANEQAKSQGRVSVVGEWGTMGDDKASTAQTIVDALKGDGISWLYWEVTKPGAGASNFEVWTDEPTWDVLASGSPNNSKKRALEAASLYIGDSHQARAAQVSRSRRRHHTKRGVHGALGHAHTH
;
A
#
# COMPACT_ATOMS: atom_id res chain seq x y z
N MET A 1 -21.70 29.97 32.24
CA MET A 1 -22.72 29.38 31.35
C MET A 1 -22.01 28.96 30.06
N ARG A 2 -21.85 27.64 29.87
CA ARG A 2 -21.33 26.99 28.66
C ARG A 2 -22.51 26.65 27.75
N PHE A 3 -22.35 26.75 26.43
CA PHE A 3 -22.91 25.89 25.36
C PHE A 3 -22.42 26.48 24.02
N PHE A 4 -21.27 26.03 23.51
CA PHE A 4 -21.04 24.95 22.53
C PHE A 4 -21.11 25.41 21.06
N THR A 5 -19.91 25.68 20.52
CA THR A 5 -19.50 25.64 19.11
C THR A 5 -19.08 24.22 18.77
N PHE A 6 -19.66 23.60 17.74
CA PHE A 6 -19.07 22.45 17.01
C PHE A 6 -19.82 22.25 15.70
N THR A 7 -19.31 22.81 14.59
CA THR A 7 -19.62 22.39 13.21
C THR A 7 -18.60 23.02 12.26
N SER A 8 -17.40 22.43 12.12
CA SER A 8 -16.45 22.79 11.03
C SER A 8 -15.49 21.67 10.60
N ALA A 9 -15.55 20.45 11.13
CA ALA A 9 -14.59 19.39 10.79
C ALA A 9 -14.95 18.55 9.55
N ILE A 10 -16.21 18.57 9.07
CA ILE A 10 -16.67 17.67 8.01
C ILE A 10 -16.42 18.22 6.59
N LEU A 11 -16.20 19.53 6.44
CA LEU A 11 -16.13 20.17 5.11
C LEU A 11 -14.73 20.14 4.46
N ALA A 12 -13.67 19.83 5.21
CA ALA A 12 -12.31 19.82 4.68
C ALA A 12 -11.98 18.56 3.83
N PHE A 13 -12.71 17.47 4.01
CA PHE A 13 -12.45 16.21 3.29
C PHE A 13 -13.04 16.15 1.86
N ALA A 14 -14.04 16.99 1.54
CA ALA A 14 -14.73 16.91 0.25
C ALA A 14 -14.01 17.61 -0.92
N ILE A 15 -13.06 18.52 -0.64
CA ILE A 15 -12.49 19.41 -1.67
C ILE A 15 -11.20 18.86 -2.30
N ALA A 16 -10.43 18.01 -1.60
CA ALA A 16 -9.21 17.42 -2.16
C ALA A 16 -9.45 16.27 -3.16
N ALA A 17 -10.60 15.59 -3.09
CA ALA A 17 -10.89 14.40 -3.91
C ALA A 17 -11.62 14.70 -5.25
N GLN A 18 -12.12 15.92 -5.46
CA GLN A 18 -12.95 16.25 -6.65
C GLN A 18 -12.17 16.36 -7.97
N ALA A 19 -10.84 16.29 -7.96
CA ALA A 19 -10.03 16.43 -9.17
C ALA A 19 -9.74 15.10 -9.92
N ALA A 20 -10.07 13.93 -9.37
CA ALA A 20 -9.48 12.67 -9.83
C ALA A 20 -10.41 11.65 -10.53
N CYS A 21 -11.72 11.89 -10.69
CA CYS A 21 -12.60 10.84 -11.23
C CYS A 21 -13.68 11.38 -12.18
N THR A 22 -13.38 11.36 -13.49
CA THR A 22 -14.42 11.29 -14.53
C THR A 22 -14.34 9.89 -15.16
N PRO A 23 -15.44 9.13 -15.23
CA PRO A 23 -15.39 7.82 -15.87
C PRO A 23 -15.12 7.96 -17.37
N VAL A 24 -14.10 7.25 -17.86
CA VAL A 24 -13.83 7.08 -19.29
C VAL A 24 -14.96 6.25 -19.90
N ARG A 25 -15.87 6.91 -20.62
CA ARG A 25 -16.73 6.22 -21.58
C ARG A 25 -15.89 5.89 -22.82
N ASN A 26 -15.46 4.64 -22.95
CA ASN A 26 -14.91 4.15 -24.20
C ASN A 26 -16.05 4.01 -25.23
N SER A 27 -16.10 4.94 -26.18
CA SER A 27 -16.90 4.80 -27.39
C SER A 27 -16.14 3.95 -28.41
N THR A 28 -16.61 2.72 -28.62
CA THR A 28 -16.21 1.89 -29.75
C THR A 28 -16.54 2.60 -31.06
N SER A 29 -15.53 2.95 -31.86
CA SER A 29 -15.73 3.35 -33.26
C SER A 29 -14.95 2.41 -34.19
N ASN A 30 -15.68 1.95 -35.20
CA ASN A 30 -15.30 0.97 -36.20
C ASN A 30 -14.05 1.39 -36.99
N ALA A 31 -13.03 0.54 -37.01
CA ALA A 31 -11.94 0.64 -37.96
C ALA A 31 -12.33 -0.09 -39.27
N ALA A 32 -12.68 0.69 -40.29
CA ALA A 32 -12.70 0.24 -41.67
C ALA A 32 -11.30 0.41 -42.29
N SER A 33 -10.86 -0.62 -42.98
CA SER A 33 -9.60 -0.74 -43.72
C SER A 33 -9.37 0.39 -44.74
N PHE A 34 -8.13 0.87 -44.86
CA PHE A 34 -7.63 1.45 -46.11
C PHE A 34 -6.17 1.06 -46.35
N THR A 35 -5.96 0.34 -47.46
CA THR A 35 -4.70 0.20 -48.20
C THR A 35 -4.46 1.45 -49.06
N GLY A 36 -3.22 1.91 -49.21
CA GLY A 36 -2.89 2.83 -50.31
C GLY A 36 -1.60 3.65 -50.16
N ASP A 37 -0.69 3.41 -51.09
CA ASP A 37 0.69 3.91 -51.21
C ASP A 37 0.92 5.43 -51.37
N ALA A 38 2.09 5.85 -50.85
CA ALA A 38 3.16 6.66 -51.45
C ALA A 38 2.91 8.04 -52.12
N ASN A 39 3.66 9.03 -51.59
CA ASN A 39 4.70 9.85 -52.27
C ASN A 39 4.47 11.39 -52.48
N ILE A 40 5.59 12.12 -52.28
CA ILE A 40 5.98 13.47 -52.81
C ILE A 40 5.71 14.76 -51.98
N SER A 41 6.79 15.21 -51.32
CA SER A 41 7.51 16.51 -51.36
C SER A 41 6.87 17.90 -51.12
N SER A 42 7.55 18.64 -50.23
CA SER A 42 8.11 20.02 -50.36
C SER A 42 7.42 21.24 -49.72
N SER A 43 8.25 21.95 -48.93
CA SER A 43 8.39 23.40 -48.70
C SER A 43 7.30 24.25 -48.00
N ALA A 44 7.54 24.54 -46.71
CA ALA A 44 7.84 25.86 -46.08
C ALA A 44 6.86 27.07 -46.24
N PRO A 45 7.02 28.18 -45.47
CA PRO A 45 6.06 28.57 -44.43
C PRO A 45 5.44 29.96 -44.61
N PHE A 46 4.34 30.29 -43.92
CA PHE A 46 3.94 31.69 -43.71
C PHE A 46 3.19 31.93 -42.39
N THR A 47 3.48 33.10 -41.84
CA THR A 47 3.12 33.65 -40.53
C THR A 47 1.76 34.36 -40.50
N SER A 48 1.30 34.58 -39.26
CA SER A 48 0.67 35.80 -38.72
C SER A 48 -0.86 35.87 -38.53
N SER A 49 -1.21 36.07 -37.25
CA SER A 49 -2.17 37.02 -36.67
C SER A 49 -3.62 37.10 -37.20
N SER A 50 -4.60 36.97 -36.31
CA SER A 50 -5.21 38.12 -35.61
C SER A 50 -6.49 37.72 -34.85
N ALA A 51 -6.73 38.44 -33.75
CA ALA A 51 -7.87 38.34 -32.86
C ALA A 51 -9.18 38.81 -33.51
N SER A 52 -10.33 38.33 -33.04
CA SER A 52 -11.43 39.18 -32.55
C SER A 52 -12.58 38.38 -31.95
N ALA A 53 -13.09 38.91 -30.84
CA ALA A 53 -14.29 38.50 -30.15
C ALA A 53 -15.55 38.84 -30.95
N SER A 54 -16.64 38.10 -30.69
CA SER A 54 -17.99 38.68 -30.77
C SER A 54 -18.95 37.92 -29.85
N ALA A 55 -19.59 38.70 -28.99
CA ALA A 55 -20.72 38.33 -28.18
C ALA A 55 -22.00 38.27 -29.03
N SER A 56 -22.95 37.44 -28.62
CA SER A 56 -24.36 37.64 -28.99
C SER A 56 -25.28 37.23 -27.85
N SER A 57 -25.91 38.24 -27.28
CA SER A 57 -27.10 38.20 -26.45
C SER A 57 -28.36 37.92 -27.26
N SER A 58 -29.35 37.22 -26.69
CA SER A 58 -30.77 37.59 -26.87
C SER A 58 -31.65 36.89 -25.84
N ALA A 59 -32.61 37.67 -25.36
CA ALA A 59 -33.45 37.43 -24.19
C ALA A 59 -34.81 36.80 -24.51
N SER A 60 -35.43 36.29 -23.43
CA SER A 60 -36.84 36.38 -23.05
C SER A 60 -37.95 35.83 -23.95
N SER A 61 -38.77 34.95 -23.39
CA SER A 61 -40.22 35.21 -23.27
C SER A 61 -40.87 34.36 -22.18
N SER A 62 -41.60 35.05 -21.31
CA SER A 62 -42.48 34.60 -20.25
C SER A 62 -43.82 34.05 -20.75
N GLY A 63 -44.47 33.20 -19.94
CA GLY A 63 -45.92 33.26 -19.73
C GLY A 63 -46.67 31.93 -19.83
N GLY A 64 -47.38 31.56 -18.76
CA GLY A 64 -48.41 30.50 -18.83
C GLY A 64 -48.84 29.95 -17.46
N LYS A 65 -49.76 30.63 -16.78
CA LYS A 65 -50.50 30.11 -15.61
C LYS A 65 -51.59 29.14 -16.07
N GLY A 66 -51.85 28.08 -15.29
CA GLY A 66 -53.03 27.24 -15.41
C GLY A 66 -53.27 26.39 -14.15
N HIS A 67 -54.32 26.70 -13.40
CA HIS A 67 -54.81 26.00 -12.22
C HIS A 67 -55.41 24.61 -12.55
N HIS A 68 -55.30 23.64 -11.64
CA HIS A 68 -56.44 22.82 -11.23
C HIS A 68 -56.24 22.15 -9.85
N LYS A 69 -57.28 22.29 -9.00
CA LYS A 69 -57.49 21.61 -7.72
C LYS A 69 -57.94 20.16 -7.96
N GLY A 70 -57.61 19.27 -7.02
CA GLY A 70 -58.24 17.94 -6.92
C GLY A 70 -57.78 17.17 -5.68
N SER A 71 -58.54 17.31 -4.60
CA SER A 71 -58.49 16.52 -3.35
C SER A 71 -58.91 15.06 -3.55
N GLY A 72 -58.35 14.12 -2.79
CA GLY A 72 -58.89 12.76 -2.68
C GLY A 72 -58.11 11.87 -1.70
N SER A 73 -58.73 11.58 -0.55
CA SER A 73 -58.28 10.75 0.57
C SER A 73 -58.54 9.25 0.39
N SER A 74 -57.89 8.43 1.25
CA SER A 74 -58.18 7.03 1.61
C SER A 74 -57.84 5.97 0.55
N SER A 75 -57.35 4.77 0.84
CA SER A 75 -57.60 3.87 1.98
C SER A 75 -56.57 2.72 2.00
N ALA A 76 -56.44 2.09 3.16
CA ALA A 76 -55.68 0.86 3.42
C ALA A 76 -56.31 -0.39 2.78
N SER A 77 -55.48 -1.38 2.41
CA SER A 77 -55.82 -2.82 2.37
C SER A 77 -54.53 -3.62 2.16
N SER A 78 -54.10 -4.44 3.12
CA SER A 78 -54.48 -5.86 3.33
C SER A 78 -53.49 -6.82 2.66
N ALA A 79 -52.80 -7.59 3.51
CA ALA A 79 -51.88 -8.67 3.18
C ALA A 79 -52.54 -9.85 2.44
N PRO A 80 -51.72 -10.75 1.89
CA PRO A 80 -52.04 -12.16 1.93
C PRO A 80 -50.96 -12.98 2.65
N SER A 81 -51.45 -13.73 3.63
CA SER A 81 -50.83 -14.87 4.31
C SER A 81 -50.48 -16.00 3.32
N SER A 82 -49.25 -16.52 3.38
CA SER A 82 -48.89 -17.82 2.80
C SER A 82 -48.50 -18.78 3.92
N THR A 83 -49.39 -19.73 4.16
CA THR A 83 -49.18 -20.96 4.94
C THR A 83 -48.36 -21.94 4.13
N PHE A 84 -47.19 -22.34 4.62
CA PHE A 84 -46.49 -23.55 4.18
C PHE A 84 -46.56 -24.59 5.30
N SER A 85 -47.26 -25.68 5.00
CA SER A 85 -47.37 -26.87 5.84
C SER A 85 -46.11 -27.72 5.74
N ALA A 86 -45.58 -28.11 6.89
CA ALA A 86 -44.58 -29.16 7.03
C ALA A 86 -45.18 -30.53 6.68
N SER A 87 -44.41 -31.38 6.04
CA SER A 87 -44.63 -32.82 6.02
C SER A 87 -43.28 -33.52 6.17
N ALA A 88 -43.12 -34.14 7.33
CA ALA A 88 -42.11 -35.13 7.59
C ALA A 88 -42.49 -36.41 6.86
N ASP A 89 -41.53 -37.05 6.20
CA ASP A 89 -41.58 -38.50 6.08
C ASP A 89 -40.18 -39.12 6.21
N SER A 90 -40.24 -40.27 6.84
CA SER A 90 -39.22 -41.17 7.33
C SER A 90 -38.73 -42.14 6.26
N GLY A 91 -37.48 -42.63 6.35
CA GLY A 91 -37.11 -43.77 5.52
C GLY A 91 -35.63 -44.17 5.42
N SER A 92 -35.24 -45.10 6.30
CA SER A 92 -34.34 -46.24 6.05
C SER A 92 -32.80 -46.10 6.04
N ASN A 93 -32.24 -46.84 7.01
CA ASN A 93 -30.88 -47.34 7.13
C ASN A 93 -30.35 -48.04 5.87
N SER A 94 -29.07 -47.80 5.57
CA SER A 94 -28.16 -48.88 5.12
C SER A 94 -26.77 -48.64 5.69
N SER A 95 -26.29 -49.63 6.44
CA SER A 95 -24.98 -49.69 7.08
C SER A 95 -24.00 -50.38 6.14
N GLU A 96 -23.04 -49.65 5.60
CA GLU A 96 -21.86 -50.23 4.96
C GLU A 96 -20.61 -49.95 5.80
N SER A 97 -20.01 -51.05 6.26
CA SER A 97 -18.74 -51.08 6.99
C SER A 97 -17.58 -50.93 6.01
N PHE A 98 -16.84 -49.83 6.09
CA PHE A 98 -15.53 -49.70 5.44
C PHE A 98 -14.42 -49.70 6.48
N SER A 99 -13.46 -50.60 6.27
CA SER A 99 -12.29 -50.85 7.10
C SER A 99 -11.36 -49.65 7.10
N ALA A 100 -10.94 -49.24 8.30
CA ALA A 100 -9.93 -48.20 8.50
C ALA A 100 -8.56 -48.69 8.04
N SER A 101 -8.12 -48.26 6.86
CA SER A 101 -6.71 -48.25 6.49
C SER A 101 -6.08 -46.99 7.10
N SER A 102 -5.17 -47.21 8.03
CA SER A 102 -4.31 -46.20 8.64
C SER A 102 -3.39 -45.56 7.60
N THR A 103 -3.86 -44.51 6.95
CA THR A 103 -2.97 -43.54 6.29
C THR A 103 -2.30 -42.72 7.36
N SER A 104 -1.00 -42.92 7.53
CA SER A 104 -0.11 -42.04 8.28
C SER A 104 -0.33 -40.60 7.83
N SER A 105 -1.00 -39.82 8.68
CA SER A 105 -1.13 -38.37 8.53
C SER A 105 0.28 -37.79 8.58
N ALA A 106 0.88 -37.58 7.41
CA ALA A 106 1.93 -36.60 7.27
C ALA A 106 1.33 -35.29 7.75
N SER A 107 1.77 -34.80 8.90
CA SER A 107 1.46 -33.45 9.32
C SER A 107 2.01 -32.53 8.23
N SER A 108 1.14 -32.09 7.32
CA SER A 108 1.39 -30.89 6.55
C SER A 108 1.59 -29.81 7.60
N ALA A 109 2.84 -29.46 7.85
CA ALA A 109 3.19 -28.33 8.70
C ALA A 109 2.51 -27.13 8.08
N VAL A 110 1.35 -26.75 8.64
CA VAL A 110 0.72 -25.48 8.34
C VAL A 110 1.80 -24.46 8.62
N ASN A 111 2.18 -23.71 7.60
CA ASN A 111 3.18 -22.65 7.65
C ASN A 111 2.61 -21.57 8.58
N THR A 112 2.83 -21.73 9.89
CA THR A 112 2.30 -20.83 10.91
C THR A 112 2.97 -19.47 10.74
N GLY A 113 2.24 -18.37 10.97
CA GLY A 113 2.79 -17.03 10.72
C GLY A 113 4.13 -16.73 11.41
N LEU A 114 4.38 -17.38 12.56
CA LEU A 114 5.65 -17.28 13.28
C LEU A 114 6.88 -17.65 12.43
N THR A 115 6.79 -18.68 11.57
CA THR A 115 7.95 -19.10 10.75
C THR A 115 8.27 -18.08 9.66
N ARG A 116 7.27 -17.40 9.10
CA ARG A 116 7.47 -16.35 8.09
C ARG A 116 8.06 -15.08 8.71
N VAL A 117 7.56 -14.67 9.88
CA VAL A 117 8.11 -13.52 10.63
C VAL A 117 9.59 -13.74 10.98
N GLN A 118 9.94 -14.94 11.43
CA GLN A 118 11.32 -15.31 11.71
C GLN A 118 12.19 -15.30 10.44
N ALA A 119 11.69 -15.84 9.34
CA ALA A 119 12.38 -15.80 8.04
C ALA A 119 12.56 -14.37 7.51
N ALA A 120 11.61 -13.47 7.81
CA ALA A 120 11.69 -12.04 7.48
C ALA A 120 12.62 -11.24 8.41
N GLY A 121 13.16 -11.84 9.48
CA GLY A 121 14.09 -11.21 10.41
C GLY A 121 13.45 -10.54 11.62
N ASP A 122 12.41 -11.16 12.19
CA ASP A 122 11.79 -10.80 13.48
C ASP A 122 11.23 -9.37 13.58
N GLY A 123 10.87 -8.74 12.44
CA GLY A 123 10.26 -7.42 12.45
C GLY A 123 11.21 -6.28 12.80
N ALA A 124 12.44 -6.34 12.29
CA ALA A 124 13.38 -5.23 12.40
C ALA A 124 12.72 -3.89 11.99
N TYR A 125 12.89 -2.87 12.83
CA TYR A 125 12.36 -1.54 12.58
C TYR A 125 12.81 -1.01 11.21
N PHE A 126 11.85 -0.57 10.41
CA PHE A 126 12.07 0.07 9.12
C PHE A 126 11.18 1.30 8.94
N ILE A 127 11.55 2.13 7.97
CA ILE A 127 10.68 3.18 7.46
C ILE A 127 10.39 2.92 5.98
N GLY A 128 9.28 3.46 5.51
CA GLY A 128 8.87 3.39 4.12
C GLY A 128 7.77 4.39 3.81
N ALA A 129 7.12 4.19 2.67
CA ALA A 129 5.98 5.00 2.27
C ALA A 129 4.99 4.18 1.46
N SER A 130 3.74 4.61 1.50
CA SER A 130 2.75 4.27 0.48
C SER A 130 2.97 5.18 -0.73
N SER A 131 2.71 4.63 -1.90
CA SER A 131 2.59 5.35 -3.17
C SER A 131 1.77 4.45 -4.09
N TYR A 132 0.45 4.49 -3.93
CA TYR A 132 -0.38 3.33 -4.29
C TYR A 132 -0.32 2.95 -5.77
N TYR A 133 0.06 3.90 -6.62
CA TYR A 133 0.12 3.79 -8.07
C TYR A 133 1.54 3.98 -8.64
N LEU A 134 2.60 3.86 -7.82
CA LEU A 134 3.98 4.15 -8.20
C LEU A 134 4.44 3.45 -9.49
N TYR A 135 3.95 2.24 -9.73
CA TYR A 135 4.25 1.44 -10.93
C TYR A 135 3.78 2.09 -12.23
N THR A 136 2.84 3.04 -12.16
CA THR A 136 2.31 3.76 -13.32
C THR A 136 3.03 5.08 -13.63
N LEU A 137 3.90 5.56 -12.72
CA LEU A 137 4.67 6.79 -12.99
C LEU A 137 5.57 6.61 -14.21
N ALA A 138 5.82 7.68 -14.96
CA ALA A 138 6.81 7.64 -16.04
C ALA A 138 8.20 7.28 -15.48
N ASP A 139 9.02 6.60 -16.29
CA ASP A 139 10.27 5.98 -15.84
C ASP A 139 11.21 6.93 -15.09
N ASP A 140 11.36 8.18 -15.56
CA ASP A 140 12.21 9.19 -14.91
C ASP A 140 11.66 9.60 -13.53
N ASP A 141 10.34 9.71 -13.40
CA ASP A 141 9.69 10.10 -12.14
C ASP A 141 9.66 8.95 -11.16
N ARG A 142 9.37 7.73 -11.64
CA ARG A 142 9.46 6.50 -10.85
C ARG A 142 10.87 6.30 -10.31
N SER A 143 11.89 6.43 -11.16
CA SER A 143 13.30 6.34 -10.76
C SER A 143 13.67 7.41 -9.74
N ALA A 144 13.23 8.66 -9.94
CA ALA A 144 13.48 9.74 -8.99
C ALA A 144 12.84 9.47 -7.61
N VAL A 145 11.61 8.96 -7.58
CA VAL A 145 10.94 8.57 -6.33
C VAL A 145 11.72 7.45 -5.64
N LEU A 146 12.09 6.40 -6.36
CA LEU A 146 12.83 5.28 -5.80
C LEU A 146 14.23 5.68 -5.29
N ASP A 147 14.93 6.55 -6.00
CA ASP A 147 16.25 7.07 -5.58
C ASP A 147 16.13 7.97 -4.34
N ALA A 148 15.08 8.77 -4.25
CA ALA A 148 14.79 9.59 -3.08
C ALA A 148 14.49 8.71 -1.86
N MET A 149 13.61 7.71 -2.00
CA MET A 149 13.28 6.75 -0.93
C MET A 149 14.52 5.97 -0.47
N GLN A 150 15.34 5.48 -1.40
CA GLN A 150 16.61 4.82 -1.07
C GLN A 150 17.52 5.76 -0.28
N SER A 151 17.66 7.02 -0.72
CA SER A 151 18.50 8.03 -0.06
C SER A 151 17.98 8.40 1.34
N ALA A 152 16.67 8.37 1.54
CA ALA A 152 16.03 8.52 2.84
C ALA A 152 16.18 7.28 3.74
N GLY A 153 16.69 6.17 3.21
CA GLY A 153 16.83 4.90 3.93
C GLY A 153 15.51 4.19 4.17
N MET A 154 14.53 4.41 3.28
CA MET A 154 13.29 3.66 3.21
C MET A 154 13.54 2.30 2.55
N THR A 155 12.86 1.27 3.05
CA THR A 155 13.10 -0.13 2.61
C THR A 155 11.83 -0.89 2.22
N VAL A 156 10.66 -0.32 2.44
CA VAL A 156 9.38 -0.90 2.04
C VAL A 156 8.54 0.15 1.32
N ILE A 157 7.94 -0.24 0.21
CA ILE A 157 7.00 0.59 -0.57
C ILE A 157 5.65 -0.12 -0.56
N ARG A 158 4.58 0.58 -0.20
CA ARG A 158 3.23 0.01 -0.26
C ARG A 158 2.47 0.49 -1.50
N ILE A 159 1.92 -0.46 -2.26
CA ILE A 159 1.20 -0.23 -3.53
C ILE A 159 -0.11 -1.01 -3.58
N PHE A 160 -1.03 -0.62 -4.47
CA PHE A 160 -2.31 -1.31 -4.69
C PHE A 160 -2.38 -1.93 -6.08
N ILE A 161 -3.08 -3.05 -6.21
CA ILE A 161 -3.55 -3.57 -7.49
C ILE A 161 -4.95 -3.02 -7.72
N SER A 162 -5.03 -1.82 -8.30
CA SER A 162 -6.28 -1.15 -8.65
C SER A 162 -6.14 -0.35 -9.95
N ALA A 163 -7.27 -0.03 -10.58
CA ALA A 163 -7.30 0.87 -11.73
C ALA A 163 -6.85 2.28 -11.33
N VAL A 164 -6.06 2.94 -12.19
CA VAL A 164 -5.55 4.29 -11.96
C VAL A 164 -5.73 5.13 -13.22
N ALA A 165 -6.26 6.33 -13.08
CA ALA A 165 -6.36 7.28 -14.19
C ALA A 165 -5.00 7.94 -14.49
N ALA A 166 -4.82 8.42 -15.73
CA ALA A 166 -3.63 9.18 -16.09
C ALA A 166 -3.62 10.55 -15.37
N ASN A 167 -2.41 11.03 -15.06
CA ASN A 167 -2.16 12.27 -14.34
C ASN A 167 -2.83 12.36 -12.95
N ASN A 168 -3.00 11.20 -12.31
CA ASN A 168 -3.47 11.09 -10.95
C ASN A 168 -2.63 11.97 -10.02
N LYS A 169 -3.31 12.79 -9.21
CA LYS A 169 -2.70 13.76 -8.27
C LYS A 169 -1.69 14.73 -8.92
N GLY A 170 -1.87 15.03 -10.21
CA GLY A 170 -0.98 15.93 -10.95
C GLY A 170 0.39 15.33 -11.29
N SER A 171 0.59 14.03 -11.06
CA SER A 171 1.77 13.30 -11.51
C SER A 171 1.76 13.08 -13.03
N ASN A 172 2.83 12.54 -13.59
CA ASN A 172 2.91 12.19 -15.02
C ASN A 172 2.60 10.73 -15.31
N ASN A 173 1.82 10.08 -14.43
CA ASN A 173 1.54 8.66 -14.53
C ASN A 173 0.63 8.33 -15.72
N VAL A 174 0.80 7.13 -16.27
CA VAL A 174 -0.08 6.59 -17.31
C VAL A 174 -1.30 5.93 -16.69
N ALA A 175 -2.41 5.92 -17.43
CA ALA A 175 -3.59 5.17 -17.00
C ALA A 175 -3.33 3.66 -17.09
N VAL A 176 -3.93 2.92 -16.17
CA VAL A 176 -3.93 1.47 -16.17
C VAL A 176 -5.28 0.97 -15.68
N ASN A 177 -5.77 -0.13 -16.26
CA ASN A 177 -6.98 -0.77 -15.77
C ASN A 177 -6.67 -1.67 -14.56
N ASP A 178 -7.72 -2.10 -13.88
CA ASP A 178 -7.64 -3.19 -12.92
C ASP A 178 -7.26 -4.50 -13.65
N VAL A 179 -6.74 -5.49 -12.92
CA VAL A 179 -6.46 -6.83 -13.48
C VAL A 179 -7.75 -7.53 -13.93
N GLU A 180 -8.92 -7.19 -13.38
CA GLU A 180 -10.22 -7.65 -13.88
C GLU A 180 -11.07 -6.44 -14.30
N ILE A 181 -11.15 -6.20 -15.62
CA ILE A 181 -11.76 -4.97 -16.16
C ILE A 181 -13.29 -5.09 -16.21
N ASP A 182 -13.78 -5.96 -17.10
CA ASP A 182 -15.20 -6.07 -17.41
C ASP A 182 -15.82 -7.38 -16.89
N ASN A 183 -14.98 -8.41 -16.68
CA ASN A 183 -15.44 -9.75 -16.32
C ASN A 183 -14.52 -10.35 -15.25
N ILE A 184 -15.13 -10.79 -14.15
CA ILE A 184 -14.43 -11.54 -13.11
C ILE A 184 -13.94 -12.87 -13.68
N GLY A 185 -12.69 -13.22 -13.40
CA GLY A 185 -11.98 -14.38 -13.92
C GLY A 185 -11.37 -14.19 -15.32
N THR A 186 -11.46 -12.99 -15.90
CA THR A 186 -10.73 -12.62 -17.13
C THR A 186 -9.69 -11.57 -16.80
N TYR A 187 -8.41 -11.96 -16.92
CA TYR A 187 -7.31 -11.16 -16.40
C TYR A 187 -6.59 -10.35 -17.49
N ASP A 188 -6.36 -9.06 -17.20
CA ASP A 188 -5.43 -8.17 -17.92
C ASP A 188 -4.18 -7.94 -17.06
N ASP A 189 -3.09 -8.64 -17.40
CA ASP A 189 -1.83 -8.59 -16.66
C ASP A 189 -1.00 -7.33 -16.94
N THR A 190 -1.55 -6.33 -17.65
CA THR A 190 -0.85 -5.06 -17.92
C THR A 190 -0.42 -4.37 -16.61
N ILE A 191 -1.28 -4.34 -15.60
CA ILE A 191 -0.94 -3.82 -14.27
C ILE A 191 0.16 -4.65 -13.60
N LEU A 192 0.07 -5.98 -13.67
CA LEU A 192 1.06 -6.88 -13.07
C LEU A 192 2.44 -6.73 -13.73
N THR A 193 2.48 -6.51 -15.03
CA THR A 193 3.72 -6.25 -15.79
C THR A 193 4.37 -4.91 -15.39
N GLN A 194 3.58 -3.89 -15.08
CA GLN A 194 4.12 -2.62 -14.56
C GLN A 194 4.66 -2.80 -13.13
N VAL A 195 3.98 -3.60 -12.31
CA VAL A 195 4.47 -3.95 -10.97
C VAL A 195 5.73 -4.82 -11.05
N ASP A 196 5.87 -5.71 -12.04
CA ASP A 196 7.11 -6.48 -12.26
C ASP A 196 8.33 -5.58 -12.43
N GLN A 197 8.17 -4.52 -13.24
CA GLN A 197 9.20 -3.50 -13.45
C GLN A 197 9.52 -2.78 -12.14
N LEU A 198 8.50 -2.34 -11.39
CA LEU A 198 8.68 -1.70 -10.10
C LEU A 198 9.40 -2.62 -9.09
N MET A 199 9.03 -3.90 -9.02
CA MET A 199 9.68 -4.90 -8.15
C MET A 199 11.18 -5.00 -8.45
N SER A 200 11.55 -5.08 -9.74
CA SER A 200 12.95 -5.16 -10.18
C SER A 200 13.73 -3.89 -9.80
N GLU A 201 13.16 -2.71 -10.09
CA GLU A 201 13.77 -1.42 -9.80
C GLU A 201 13.92 -1.16 -8.28
N ALA A 202 12.90 -1.50 -7.49
CA ALA A 202 12.90 -1.39 -6.03
C ALA A 202 13.92 -2.35 -5.41
N SER A 203 13.93 -3.61 -5.86
CA SER A 203 14.88 -4.64 -5.38
C SER A 203 16.33 -4.23 -5.64
N SER A 204 16.62 -3.63 -6.80
CA SER A 204 17.96 -3.11 -7.12
C SER A 204 18.44 -2.02 -6.15
N ARG A 205 17.51 -1.39 -5.44
CA ARG A 205 17.75 -0.35 -4.42
C ARG A 205 17.65 -0.86 -2.99
N GLY A 206 17.43 -2.15 -2.79
CA GLY A 206 17.27 -2.76 -1.47
C GLY A 206 15.92 -2.50 -0.83
N MET A 207 14.89 -2.22 -1.63
CA MET A 207 13.52 -2.05 -1.18
C MET A 207 12.67 -3.28 -1.56
N LYS A 208 11.62 -3.52 -0.79
CA LYS A 208 10.59 -4.54 -1.06
C LYS A 208 9.21 -3.92 -1.16
N LEU A 209 8.26 -4.62 -1.80
CA LEU A 209 6.89 -4.17 -1.93
C LEU A 209 5.95 -4.82 -0.89
N LEU A 210 5.09 -4.03 -0.27
CA LEU A 210 3.88 -4.48 0.42
C LEU A 210 2.70 -4.21 -0.50
N ILE A 211 1.96 -5.24 -0.91
CA ILE A 211 1.02 -5.13 -2.02
C ILE A 211 -0.39 -5.45 -1.54
N ALA A 212 -1.28 -4.46 -1.59
CA ALA A 212 -2.71 -4.70 -1.47
C ALA A 212 -3.27 -5.21 -2.79
N LEU A 213 -3.85 -6.40 -2.77
CA LEU A 213 -4.34 -7.09 -3.98
C LEU A 213 -5.69 -6.54 -4.48
N HIS A 214 -6.27 -5.64 -3.70
CA HIS A 214 -7.50 -4.93 -3.99
C HIS A 214 -7.62 -3.67 -3.11
N ASP A 215 -8.53 -2.76 -3.46
CA ASP A 215 -8.80 -1.55 -2.70
C ASP A 215 -10.28 -1.50 -2.29
N ARG A 216 -10.57 -1.42 -0.99
CA ARG A 216 -11.94 -1.26 -0.46
C ARG A 216 -12.69 -0.17 -1.19
N TYR A 217 -12.02 0.91 -1.57
CA TYR A 217 -12.65 2.08 -2.16
C TYR A 217 -13.02 1.90 -3.64
N ALA A 218 -12.54 0.83 -4.28
CA ALA A 218 -13.03 0.39 -5.58
C ALA A 218 -14.42 -0.24 -5.51
N LEU A 219 -14.87 -0.59 -4.29
CA LEU A 219 -16.21 -1.11 -4.02
C LEU A 219 -17.27 0.00 -3.89
N GLY A 220 -17.30 0.94 -4.84
CA GLY A 220 -18.38 1.91 -4.99
C GLY A 220 -18.22 3.22 -4.21
N PHE A 221 -17.02 3.53 -3.72
CA PHE A 221 -16.75 4.81 -3.03
C PHE A 221 -15.97 5.79 -3.91
N TRP A 222 -14.71 5.48 -4.25
CA TRP A 222 -13.87 6.30 -5.13
C TRP A 222 -13.88 5.81 -6.57
N SER A 223 -14.13 4.52 -6.78
CA SER A 223 -14.34 3.96 -8.11
C SER A 223 -15.38 2.83 -8.07
N THR A 224 -15.61 2.19 -9.21
CA THR A 224 -16.57 1.09 -9.37
C THR A 224 -15.88 0.02 -10.19
N ASP A 225 -15.45 -1.03 -9.52
CA ASP A 225 -14.81 -2.16 -10.14
C ASP A 225 -15.83 -3.19 -10.68
N VAL A 226 -15.30 -4.31 -11.20
CA VAL A 226 -16.12 -5.38 -11.74
C VAL A 226 -16.96 -6.08 -10.66
N TYR A 227 -16.47 -6.18 -9.41
CA TYR A 227 -17.22 -6.77 -8.30
C TYR A 227 -18.44 -5.92 -7.95
N CYS A 228 -18.32 -4.59 -7.96
CA CYS A 228 -19.47 -3.71 -7.79
C CYS A 228 -20.56 -3.99 -8.81
N THR A 229 -20.16 -4.02 -10.08
CA THR A 229 -21.07 -4.19 -11.20
C THR A 229 -21.81 -5.52 -11.10
N GLN A 230 -21.07 -6.60 -10.79
CA GLN A 230 -21.64 -7.94 -10.75
C GLN A 230 -22.50 -8.21 -9.51
N LEU A 231 -22.19 -7.58 -8.38
CA LEU A 231 -22.93 -7.72 -7.13
C LEU A 231 -24.06 -6.69 -6.98
N GLY A 232 -24.19 -5.75 -7.92
CA GLY A 232 -25.15 -4.66 -7.82
C GLY A 232 -24.84 -3.70 -6.66
N ILE A 233 -23.55 -3.57 -6.29
CA ILE A 233 -23.11 -2.54 -5.34
C ILE A 233 -23.18 -1.21 -6.09
N SER A 234 -24.26 -0.49 -5.86
CA SER A 234 -24.47 0.81 -6.48
C SER A 234 -23.58 1.86 -5.84
N GLY A 235 -22.74 2.51 -6.65
CA GLY A 235 -21.93 3.63 -6.22
C GLY A 235 -22.76 4.86 -5.84
N TYR A 236 -22.28 5.54 -4.81
CA TYR A 236 -22.21 6.99 -4.64
C TYR A 236 -23.41 7.88 -5.03
N THR A 237 -24.00 8.55 -4.03
CA THR A 237 -24.69 9.83 -4.24
C THR A 237 -23.70 10.98 -4.08
N THR A 238 -23.77 12.00 -4.94
CA THR A 238 -22.78 13.10 -5.00
C THR A 238 -22.84 14.13 -3.89
N ASP A 239 -23.78 14.06 -2.95
CA ASP A 239 -23.87 15.04 -1.86
C ASP A 239 -24.82 14.60 -0.72
N PRO A 240 -24.30 14.28 0.48
CA PRO A 240 -22.90 14.03 0.79
C PRO A 240 -22.42 12.69 0.19
N PRO A 241 -21.09 12.49 0.05
CA PRO A 241 -20.49 11.18 -0.26
C PRO A 241 -21.11 10.08 0.62
N GLN A 242 -21.87 9.18 0.02
CA GLN A 242 -22.33 7.99 0.72
C GLN A 242 -21.36 6.85 0.43
N ILE A 243 -20.81 6.29 1.49
CA ILE A 243 -20.08 5.03 1.44
C ILE A 243 -21.04 3.99 0.89
N ALA A 244 -20.70 3.39 -0.25
CA ALA A 244 -21.49 2.29 -0.79
C ALA A 244 -21.47 1.12 0.20
N ASP A 245 -22.65 0.54 0.44
CA ASP A 245 -22.78 -0.70 1.17
C ASP A 245 -22.20 -1.84 0.34
N ALA A 246 -20.95 -2.17 0.60
CA ALA A 246 -20.21 -3.26 -0.04
C ALA A 246 -20.42 -4.61 0.66
N SER A 247 -21.42 -4.76 1.54
CA SER A 247 -21.61 -5.98 2.35
C SER A 247 -21.75 -7.24 1.48
N ALA A 248 -22.31 -7.10 0.28
CA ALA A 248 -22.46 -8.19 -0.68
C ALA A 248 -21.09 -8.76 -1.10
N PHE A 249 -20.04 -7.96 -1.22
CA PHE A 249 -18.69 -8.44 -1.53
C PHE A 249 -18.12 -9.31 -0.40
N TYR A 250 -18.34 -8.88 0.84
CA TYR A 250 -17.78 -9.55 2.02
C TYR A 250 -18.56 -10.78 2.48
N THR A 251 -19.87 -10.83 2.24
CA THR A 251 -20.74 -11.91 2.76
C THR A 251 -21.14 -12.94 1.71
N ASN A 252 -20.99 -12.64 0.42
CA ASN A 252 -21.34 -13.57 -0.65
C ASN A 252 -20.21 -14.59 -0.89
N SER A 253 -20.51 -15.87 -0.67
CA SER A 253 -19.56 -16.98 -0.91
C SER A 253 -19.04 -17.06 -2.34
N TRP A 254 -19.83 -16.66 -3.34
CA TRP A 254 -19.36 -16.60 -4.73
C TRP A 254 -18.32 -15.48 -4.91
N ALA A 255 -18.57 -14.28 -4.35
CA ALA A 255 -17.60 -13.18 -4.41
C ALA A 255 -16.29 -13.56 -3.73
N ALA A 256 -16.36 -14.17 -2.54
CA ALA A 256 -15.20 -14.70 -1.83
C ALA A 256 -14.40 -15.70 -2.69
N SER A 257 -15.08 -16.67 -3.34
CA SER A 257 -14.42 -17.66 -4.20
C SER A 257 -13.79 -17.05 -5.45
N MET A 258 -14.41 -16.03 -6.05
CA MET A 258 -13.83 -15.33 -7.20
C MET A 258 -12.64 -14.46 -6.79
N PHE A 259 -12.71 -13.82 -5.63
CA PHE A 259 -11.61 -13.06 -5.08
C PHE A 259 -10.41 -13.95 -4.72
N ASP A 260 -10.65 -15.15 -4.19
CA ASP A 260 -9.61 -16.17 -3.99
C ASP A 260 -8.95 -16.58 -5.33
N GLN A 261 -9.71 -16.65 -6.43
CA GLN A 261 -9.16 -16.91 -7.76
C GLN A 261 -8.32 -15.74 -8.28
N ARG A 262 -8.77 -14.49 -8.09
CA ARG A 262 -7.98 -13.28 -8.37
C ARG A 262 -6.64 -13.30 -7.63
N MET A 263 -6.64 -13.52 -6.31
CA MET A 263 -5.41 -13.61 -5.53
C MET A 263 -4.51 -14.75 -6.02
N THR A 264 -5.10 -15.90 -6.35
CA THR A 264 -4.37 -17.04 -6.93
C THR A 264 -3.71 -16.67 -8.27
N HIS A 265 -4.43 -15.98 -9.15
CA HIS A 265 -3.89 -15.51 -10.42
C HIS A 265 -2.70 -14.58 -10.22
N ILE A 266 -2.88 -13.52 -9.41
CA ILE A 266 -1.83 -12.53 -9.15
C ILE A 266 -0.58 -13.19 -8.54
N LEU A 267 -0.73 -14.05 -7.52
CA LEU A 267 0.41 -14.70 -6.87
C LEU A 267 1.14 -15.72 -7.77
N ASN A 268 0.48 -16.26 -8.79
CA ASN A 268 1.10 -17.14 -9.78
C ASN A 268 1.61 -16.41 -11.03
N HIS A 269 1.38 -15.09 -11.15
CA HIS A 269 1.93 -14.28 -12.23
C HIS A 269 3.46 -14.39 -12.26
N GLN A 270 4.00 -14.58 -13.46
CA GLN A 270 5.43 -14.80 -13.67
C GLN A 270 6.11 -13.47 -13.95
N ASN A 271 6.97 -13.04 -13.04
CA ASN A 271 7.69 -11.79 -13.21
C ASN A 271 8.80 -11.93 -14.27
N ALA A 272 8.56 -11.39 -15.46
CA ALA A 272 9.49 -11.48 -16.58
C ALA A 272 10.82 -10.73 -16.33
N GLN A 273 10.81 -9.71 -15.46
CA GLN A 273 11.99 -8.92 -15.08
C GLN A 273 12.84 -9.62 -14.00
N MET A 274 12.28 -10.62 -13.31
CA MET A 274 12.93 -11.34 -12.21
C MET A 274 13.03 -12.85 -12.50
N GLY A 275 13.38 -13.17 -13.75
CA GLY A 275 13.72 -14.54 -14.16
C GLY A 275 12.53 -15.47 -14.40
N ASN A 276 11.33 -14.91 -14.64
CA ASN A 276 10.08 -15.66 -14.70
C ASN A 276 9.84 -16.46 -13.41
N THR A 277 10.04 -15.79 -12.27
CA THR A 277 9.71 -16.33 -10.95
C THR A 277 8.30 -15.88 -10.60
N ALA A 278 7.48 -16.77 -10.06
CA ALA A 278 6.14 -16.42 -9.63
C ALA A 278 6.21 -15.41 -8.47
N TRP A 279 5.24 -14.49 -8.36
CA TRP A 279 5.22 -13.51 -7.28
C TRP A 279 5.28 -14.13 -5.88
N LYS A 280 4.56 -15.23 -5.66
CA LYS A 280 4.59 -15.98 -4.39
C LYS A 280 5.98 -16.55 -4.02
N ASP A 281 6.91 -16.61 -4.96
CA ASP A 281 8.26 -17.14 -4.80
C ASP A 281 9.33 -16.01 -4.78
N LEU A 282 8.92 -14.73 -4.82
CA LEU A 282 9.81 -13.56 -4.91
C LEU A 282 10.13 -12.93 -3.55
N ASP A 283 10.65 -13.74 -2.63
CA ASP A 283 11.11 -13.30 -1.30
C ASP A 283 12.05 -12.08 -1.32
N SER A 284 12.85 -11.94 -2.38
CA SER A 284 13.80 -10.84 -2.53
C SER A 284 13.14 -9.48 -2.82
N ALA A 285 11.94 -9.48 -3.40
CA ALA A 285 11.26 -8.27 -3.89
C ALA A 285 9.98 -7.94 -3.13
N ILE A 286 9.36 -8.92 -2.47
CA ILE A 286 8.07 -8.77 -1.80
C ILE A 286 8.26 -8.86 -0.30
N TYR A 287 7.80 -7.83 0.40
CA TYR A 287 7.72 -7.78 1.86
C TYR A 287 6.48 -8.54 2.33
N GLY A 288 5.34 -8.31 1.69
CA GLY A 288 4.12 -9.03 1.98
C GLY A 288 2.95 -8.70 1.07
N PHE A 289 1.86 -9.43 1.26
CA PHE A 289 0.58 -9.22 0.60
C PHE A 289 -0.50 -8.84 1.60
N GLU A 290 -1.44 -8.01 1.16
CA GLU A 290 -2.67 -7.68 1.86
C GLU A 290 -3.83 -8.15 1.00
N PRO A 291 -4.81 -8.88 1.55
CA PRO A 291 -6.01 -9.21 0.80
C PRO A 291 -6.65 -7.97 0.17
N GLU A 292 -6.77 -6.88 0.94
CA GLU A 292 -7.40 -5.64 0.52
C GLU A 292 -6.86 -4.47 1.36
N ASN A 293 -6.80 -3.28 0.78
CA ASN A 293 -6.60 -2.03 1.52
C ASN A 293 -7.87 -1.67 2.32
N GLU A 294 -7.76 -1.46 3.63
CA GLU A 294 -8.86 -1.03 4.51
C GLU A 294 -10.15 -1.86 4.40
N PRO A 295 -10.10 -3.20 4.55
CA PRO A 295 -11.25 -4.06 4.41
C PRO A 295 -12.43 -3.63 5.28
N MET A 296 -13.62 -3.52 4.66
CA MET A 296 -14.85 -3.01 5.27
C MET A 296 -14.76 -1.56 5.79
N GLY A 297 -13.81 -0.77 5.28
CA GLY A 297 -13.63 0.64 5.63
C GLY A 297 -14.92 1.45 5.51
N HIS A 298 -15.14 2.31 6.52
CA HIS A 298 -16.34 3.13 6.71
C HIS A 298 -17.69 2.38 6.70
N MET A 299 -17.67 1.09 7.00
CA MET A 299 -18.87 0.27 7.20
C MET A 299 -18.82 -0.43 8.55
N ASP A 300 -19.96 -0.99 8.95
CA ASP A 300 -19.97 -1.99 10.01
C ASP A 300 -19.16 -3.22 9.59
N LEU A 301 -18.53 -3.88 10.56
CA LEU A 301 -17.81 -5.14 10.33
C LEU A 301 -18.81 -6.29 10.11
N VAL A 302 -19.33 -6.40 8.89
CA VAL A 302 -20.38 -7.36 8.51
C VAL A 302 -19.87 -8.80 8.33
N ALA A 303 -18.56 -8.97 8.10
CA ALA A 303 -17.92 -10.26 7.91
C ALA A 303 -16.58 -10.32 8.68
N PRO A 304 -16.60 -10.48 10.01
CA PRO A 304 -15.40 -10.36 10.86
C PRO A 304 -14.30 -11.39 10.55
N ASN A 305 -14.63 -12.51 9.90
CA ASN A 305 -13.66 -13.54 9.51
C ASN A 305 -13.14 -13.36 8.08
N TRP A 306 -13.68 -12.42 7.29
CA TRP A 306 -13.36 -12.33 5.86
C TRP A 306 -11.86 -12.16 5.63
N VAL A 307 -11.21 -11.25 6.37
CA VAL A 307 -9.76 -11.03 6.26
C VAL A 307 -8.98 -12.29 6.61
N CYS A 308 -9.40 -13.01 7.66
CA CYS A 308 -8.78 -14.26 8.07
C CYS A 308 -8.92 -15.38 7.02
N ASP A 309 -10.10 -15.50 6.41
CA ASP A 309 -10.34 -16.50 5.36
C ASP A 309 -9.46 -16.20 4.13
N ARG A 310 -9.35 -14.93 3.72
CA ARG A 310 -8.49 -14.53 2.61
C ARG A 310 -7.00 -14.66 2.94
N ALA A 311 -6.59 -14.36 4.18
CA ALA A 311 -5.24 -14.60 4.66
C ALA A 311 -4.89 -16.10 4.63
N ALA A 312 -5.84 -16.99 4.94
CA ALA A 312 -5.66 -18.43 4.78
C ALA A 312 -5.47 -18.86 3.33
N THR A 313 -6.20 -18.25 2.38
CA THR A 313 -5.94 -18.47 0.94
C THR A 313 -4.51 -18.07 0.58
N LEU A 314 -4.05 -16.87 0.97
CA LEU A 314 -2.69 -16.41 0.70
C LEU A 314 -1.63 -17.33 1.32
N ALA A 315 -1.83 -17.74 2.58
CA ALA A 315 -0.93 -18.67 3.27
C ALA A 315 -0.84 -20.04 2.57
N GLY A 316 -1.93 -20.50 1.94
CA GLY A 316 -1.93 -21.72 1.14
C GLY A 316 -1.22 -21.61 -0.21
N LEU A 317 -1.06 -20.39 -0.73
CA LEU A 317 -0.35 -20.10 -1.99
C LEU A 317 1.15 -19.88 -1.76
N ILE A 318 1.52 -19.20 -0.68
CA ILE A 318 2.91 -18.85 -0.35
C ILE A 318 3.66 -20.12 0.09
N PRO A 319 4.84 -20.43 -0.51
CA PRO A 319 5.62 -21.61 -0.15
C PRO A 319 6.00 -21.67 1.33
N ALA A 320 6.07 -22.88 1.86
CA ALA A 320 6.61 -23.12 3.19
C ALA A 320 8.07 -22.62 3.29
N GLY A 321 8.38 -21.85 4.34
CA GLY A 321 9.70 -21.26 4.54
C GLY A 321 9.97 -19.95 3.81
N SER A 322 9.01 -19.43 3.04
CA SER A 322 9.09 -18.07 2.50
C SER A 322 9.11 -17.02 3.63
N SER A 323 9.75 -15.89 3.35
CA SER A 323 9.79 -14.67 4.13
C SER A 323 8.70 -13.64 3.75
N ILE A 324 7.88 -13.92 2.73
CA ILE A 324 6.78 -13.05 2.32
C ILE A 324 5.69 -13.09 3.40
N LEU A 325 5.38 -11.92 3.96
CA LEU A 325 4.40 -11.78 5.03
C LEU A 325 2.97 -11.62 4.51
N ILE A 326 1.99 -11.86 5.36
CA ILE A 326 0.58 -11.56 5.12
C ILE A 326 0.13 -10.48 6.10
N SER A 327 -0.35 -9.35 5.57
CA SER A 327 -0.79 -8.20 6.33
C SER A 327 -2.32 -8.08 6.35
N SER A 328 -2.86 -7.52 7.43
CA SER A 328 -4.29 -7.30 7.61
C SER A 328 -4.87 -6.25 6.66
N GLY A 329 -4.04 -5.33 6.14
CA GLY A 329 -4.48 -4.24 5.24
C GLY A 329 -4.99 -2.97 5.94
N GLY A 330 -4.99 -2.93 7.27
CA GLY A 330 -5.39 -1.76 8.06
C GLY A 330 -6.91 -1.57 8.18
N GLY A 331 -7.36 -0.82 9.18
CA GLY A 331 -8.68 -0.19 9.20
C GLY A 331 -8.59 1.25 8.72
N ILE A 332 -9.66 2.03 8.80
CA ILE A 332 -9.66 3.47 8.40
C ILE A 332 -9.01 4.39 9.44
N ASP A 333 -8.80 3.86 10.65
CA ASP A 333 -8.20 4.55 11.79
C ASP A 333 -7.54 3.53 12.74
N ALA A 334 -6.82 4.02 13.75
CA ALA A 334 -6.05 3.15 14.62
C ALA A 334 -6.93 2.14 15.37
N ASP A 335 -8.12 2.55 15.78
CA ASP A 335 -9.06 1.72 16.55
C ASP A 335 -9.68 0.61 15.71
N SER A 336 -10.13 0.92 14.49
CA SER A 336 -10.69 -0.07 13.57
C SER A 336 -9.64 -1.05 13.05
N SER A 337 -8.36 -0.68 13.08
CA SER A 337 -7.22 -1.52 12.65
C SER A 337 -6.87 -2.66 13.61
N VAL A 338 -7.23 -2.56 14.90
CA VAL A 338 -6.68 -3.43 15.96
C VAL A 338 -7.68 -4.45 16.52
N GLY A 339 -8.73 -4.76 15.75
CA GLY A 339 -9.80 -5.67 16.15
C GLY A 339 -9.45 -7.16 16.10
N ALA A 340 -10.40 -7.99 16.55
CA ALA A 340 -10.29 -9.46 16.48
C ALA A 340 -10.13 -9.98 15.04
N TRP A 341 -10.60 -9.24 14.03
CA TRP A 341 -10.40 -9.60 12.63
C TRP A 341 -8.93 -9.54 12.19
N ALA A 342 -8.11 -8.69 12.82
CA ALA A 342 -6.68 -8.55 12.53
C ALA A 342 -5.80 -9.46 13.41
N PHE A 343 -6.19 -9.66 14.68
CA PHE A 343 -5.44 -10.48 15.65
C PHE A 343 -5.93 -11.93 15.77
N GLY A 344 -7.12 -12.26 15.28
CA GLY A 344 -7.83 -13.48 15.64
C GLY A 344 -7.38 -14.76 14.93
N CYS A 345 -6.73 -14.65 13.78
CA CYS A 345 -6.26 -15.78 12.97
C CYS A 345 -4.74 -15.84 12.88
N GLY A 346 -4.20 -17.06 12.75
CA GLY A 346 -2.75 -17.33 12.81
C GLY A 346 -2.01 -17.07 11.48
N GLU A 347 -2.77 -16.76 10.43
CA GLU A 347 -2.27 -16.53 9.07
C GLU A 347 -1.83 -15.08 8.86
N ILE A 348 -2.30 -14.14 9.70
CA ILE A 348 -1.84 -12.74 9.67
C ILE A 348 -0.50 -12.62 10.40
N ASP A 349 0.52 -12.19 9.65
CA ASP A 349 1.88 -11.96 10.14
C ASP A 349 2.11 -10.50 10.54
N VAL A 350 1.46 -9.58 9.82
CA VAL A 350 1.57 -8.12 10.01
C VAL A 350 0.20 -7.56 10.38
N VAL A 351 0.10 -6.95 11.55
CA VAL A 351 -1.05 -6.12 11.91
C VAL A 351 -0.77 -4.71 11.41
N ALA A 352 -1.37 -4.35 10.27
CA ALA A 352 -1.32 -3.02 9.71
C ALA A 352 -2.30 -2.09 10.44
N ILE A 353 -1.85 -0.86 10.71
CA ILE A 353 -2.60 0.18 11.40
C ILE A 353 -2.58 1.44 10.56
N HIS A 354 -3.73 2.01 10.24
CA HIS A 354 -3.80 3.29 9.54
C HIS A 354 -4.35 4.38 10.45
N ASP A 355 -3.97 5.64 10.24
CA ASP A 355 -4.67 6.78 10.84
C ASP A 355 -4.29 8.11 10.17
N TYR A 356 -5.31 8.91 9.84
CA TYR A 356 -5.17 10.25 9.26
C TYR A 356 -5.65 11.37 10.18
N ASN A 357 -6.28 11.02 11.30
CA ASN A 357 -6.76 11.97 12.30
C ASN A 357 -5.70 12.23 13.38
N LEU A 358 -4.82 11.25 13.62
CA LEU A 358 -3.70 11.33 14.57
C LEU A 358 -4.15 11.84 15.95
N GLY A 359 -5.26 11.28 16.43
CA GLY A 359 -5.90 11.64 17.69
C GLY A 359 -5.00 11.48 18.92
N SER A 360 -5.47 11.96 20.08
CA SER A 360 -4.69 11.90 21.33
C SER A 360 -4.37 10.48 21.80
N ASP A 361 -5.13 9.49 21.32
CA ASP A 361 -5.00 8.06 21.60
C ASP A 361 -4.13 7.31 20.58
N PHE A 362 -3.93 7.85 19.37
CA PHE A 362 -3.19 7.22 18.26
C PHE A 362 -1.91 6.51 18.71
N LEU A 363 -1.00 7.22 19.38
CA LEU A 363 0.27 6.64 19.83
C LEU A 363 0.07 5.52 20.87
N SER A 364 -0.88 5.68 21.79
CA SER A 364 -1.17 4.65 22.80
C SER A 364 -1.81 3.40 22.21
N THR A 365 -2.67 3.55 21.19
CA THR A 365 -3.27 2.44 20.45
C THR A 365 -2.20 1.68 19.68
N ILE A 366 -1.30 2.38 18.97
CA ILE A 366 -0.19 1.76 18.24
C ILE A 366 0.79 1.03 19.17
N GLN A 367 1.15 1.64 20.31
CA GLN A 367 2.01 0.99 21.29
C GLN A 367 1.40 -0.31 21.80
N SER A 368 0.12 -0.27 22.18
CA SER A 368 -0.62 -1.45 22.67
C SER A 368 -0.71 -2.54 21.61
N ALA A 369 -1.01 -2.18 20.36
CA ALA A 369 -1.08 -3.11 19.24
C ALA A 369 0.27 -3.74 18.91
N ASN A 370 1.36 -2.98 18.99
CA ASN A 370 2.72 -3.47 18.80
C ASN A 370 3.12 -4.47 19.91
N GLU A 371 2.79 -4.18 21.16
CA GLU A 371 3.01 -5.12 22.27
C GLU A 371 2.21 -6.41 22.08
N GLN A 372 0.94 -6.30 21.69
CA GLN A 372 0.09 -7.45 21.40
C GLN A 372 0.63 -8.28 20.24
N ALA A 373 1.01 -7.65 19.11
CA ALA A 373 1.57 -8.34 17.96
C ALA A 373 2.84 -9.12 18.33
N LYS A 374 3.78 -8.46 19.03
CA LYS A 374 5.01 -9.11 19.54
C LYS A 374 4.70 -10.30 20.44
N SER A 375 3.71 -10.17 21.34
CA SER A 375 3.32 -11.28 22.23
C SER A 375 2.76 -12.50 21.48
N GLN A 376 2.25 -12.30 20.26
CA GLN A 376 1.73 -13.35 19.38
C GLN A 376 2.74 -13.80 18.33
N GLY A 377 3.99 -13.32 18.37
CA GLY A 377 5.02 -13.63 17.38
C GLY A 377 4.77 -13.01 16.01
N ARG A 378 4.06 -11.88 15.98
CA ARG A 378 3.71 -11.10 14.79
C ARG A 378 4.44 -9.76 14.82
N VAL A 379 4.35 -9.03 13.72
CA VAL A 379 4.83 -7.64 13.63
C VAL A 379 3.65 -6.68 13.52
N SER A 380 3.81 -5.45 13.99
CA SER A 380 2.87 -4.37 13.72
C SER A 380 3.56 -3.30 12.88
N VAL A 381 2.82 -2.75 11.92
CA VAL A 381 3.28 -1.68 11.05
C VAL A 381 2.21 -0.59 11.02
N VAL A 382 2.60 0.66 11.18
CA VAL A 382 1.71 1.79 10.83
C VAL A 382 1.71 1.89 9.30
N GLY A 383 0.74 1.21 8.67
CA GLY A 383 0.67 0.94 7.23
C GLY A 383 0.29 2.14 6.38
N GLU A 384 -0.39 3.10 6.98
CA GLU A 384 -0.67 4.42 6.42
C GLU A 384 -0.81 5.44 7.54
N TRP A 385 -0.22 6.61 7.36
CA TRP A 385 -0.52 7.76 8.19
C TRP A 385 -0.13 9.03 7.46
N GLY A 386 -0.85 10.10 7.71
CA GLY A 386 -0.60 11.38 7.03
C GLY A 386 -1.04 12.55 7.89
N THR A 387 -0.45 13.71 7.63
CA THR A 387 -0.88 14.98 8.20
C THR A 387 -0.93 16.05 7.12
N MET A 388 -1.78 17.05 7.31
CA MET A 388 -1.93 18.23 6.46
C MET A 388 -1.68 19.49 7.28
N GLY A 389 -1.80 20.67 6.65
CA GLY A 389 -1.72 21.96 7.33
C GLY A 389 -0.33 22.58 7.35
N ASP A 390 -0.26 23.85 7.77
CA ASP A 390 0.99 24.60 7.84
C ASP A 390 1.99 23.99 8.84
N ASP A 391 1.49 23.20 9.80
CA ASP A 391 2.24 22.47 10.81
C ASP A 391 2.54 21.00 10.43
N LYS A 392 2.25 20.59 9.18
CA LYS A 392 2.48 19.23 8.64
C LYS A 392 3.83 18.65 9.06
N ALA A 393 4.91 19.39 8.85
CA ALA A 393 6.27 18.93 9.18
C ALA A 393 6.48 18.73 10.70
N SER A 394 5.98 19.64 11.55
CA SER A 394 6.11 19.50 13.00
C SER A 394 5.25 18.39 13.58
N THR A 395 4.04 18.19 13.03
CA THR A 395 3.16 17.08 13.39
C THR A 395 3.81 15.75 13.00
N ALA A 396 4.31 15.66 11.76
CA ALA A 396 5.05 14.48 11.29
C ALA A 396 6.27 14.19 12.17
N GLN A 397 7.00 15.20 12.64
CA GLN A 397 8.18 15.01 13.49
C GLN A 397 7.82 14.35 14.82
N THR A 398 6.71 14.79 15.42
CA THR A 398 6.21 14.21 16.68
C THR A 398 5.89 12.71 16.52
N ILE A 399 5.25 12.34 15.40
CA ILE A 399 4.93 10.94 15.11
C ILE A 399 6.20 10.13 14.80
N VAL A 400 7.08 10.65 13.93
CA VAL A 400 8.34 9.97 13.59
C VAL A 400 9.19 9.71 14.81
N ASP A 401 9.33 10.69 15.72
CA ASP A 401 10.12 10.55 16.94
C ASP A 401 9.54 9.48 17.87
N ALA A 402 8.21 9.44 18.03
CA ALA A 402 7.53 8.43 18.84
C ALA A 402 7.72 7.02 18.26
N LEU A 403 7.38 6.82 16.98
CA LEU A 403 7.49 5.50 16.33
C LEU A 403 8.92 5.00 16.30
N LYS A 404 9.89 5.89 16.07
CA LYS A 404 11.32 5.57 16.14
C LYS A 404 11.76 5.19 17.56
N GLY A 405 11.28 5.91 18.58
CA GLY A 405 11.54 5.61 19.98
C GLY A 405 11.07 4.23 20.40
N ASP A 406 9.93 3.80 19.87
CA ASP A 406 9.31 2.50 20.17
C ASP A 406 9.75 1.37 19.22
N GLY A 407 10.53 1.71 18.18
CA GLY A 407 10.98 0.77 17.15
C GLY A 407 9.81 0.20 16.34
N ILE A 408 8.79 1.00 16.06
CA ILE A 408 7.58 0.61 15.34
C ILE A 408 7.72 1.02 13.88
N SER A 409 7.73 0.03 12.98
CA SER A 409 7.87 0.29 11.55
C SER A 409 6.65 1.03 11.00
N TRP A 410 6.89 1.86 9.98
CA TRP A 410 5.83 2.70 9.42
C TRP A 410 6.00 3.02 7.95
N LEU A 411 4.88 3.36 7.32
CA LEU A 411 4.72 3.73 5.92
C LEU A 411 3.89 5.02 5.85
N TYR A 412 4.53 6.13 5.48
CA TYR A 412 3.83 7.42 5.35
C TYR A 412 2.94 7.45 4.11
N TRP A 413 1.74 8.01 4.22
CA TRP A 413 0.84 8.28 3.10
C TRP A 413 0.89 9.75 2.66
N GLU A 414 1.28 10.07 1.44
CA GLU A 414 2.01 9.20 0.49
C GLU A 414 3.13 9.97 -0.20
N VAL A 415 4.07 9.25 -0.80
CA VAL A 415 5.14 9.86 -1.60
C VAL A 415 4.71 9.91 -3.05
N THR A 416 4.60 11.12 -3.60
CA THR A 416 4.26 11.37 -5.01
C THR A 416 5.16 12.43 -5.60
N LYS A 417 5.24 12.47 -6.93
CA LYS A 417 5.91 13.53 -7.67
C LYS A 417 4.92 14.13 -8.68
N PRO A 418 4.52 15.42 -8.53
CA PRO A 418 4.86 16.33 -7.43
C PRO A 418 4.18 15.94 -6.10
N GLY A 419 4.62 16.55 -5.01
CA GLY A 419 3.94 16.52 -3.71
C GLY A 419 2.83 17.57 -3.64
N ALA A 420 2.15 17.67 -2.50
CA ALA A 420 1.02 18.61 -2.31
C ALA A 420 1.28 19.71 -1.27
N GLY A 421 2.50 19.82 -0.74
CA GLY A 421 2.84 20.80 0.30
C GLY A 421 1.98 20.62 1.54
N ALA A 422 1.58 21.74 2.15
CA ALA A 422 0.69 21.77 3.31
C ALA A 422 -0.78 21.45 2.97
N SER A 423 -1.16 21.45 1.68
CA SER A 423 -2.57 21.37 1.28
C SER A 423 -3.18 19.98 1.36
N ASN A 424 -2.35 18.94 1.35
CA ASN A 424 -2.77 17.55 1.39
C ASN A 424 -1.65 16.65 1.96
N PHE A 425 -1.95 15.36 2.11
CA PHE A 425 -1.05 14.38 2.73
C PHE A 425 0.21 14.12 1.90
N GLU A 426 0.13 14.21 0.56
CA GLU A 426 1.22 13.85 -0.34
C GLU A 426 2.49 14.68 -0.11
N VAL A 427 3.64 14.02 -0.12
CA VAL A 427 4.96 14.62 0.11
C VAL A 427 5.89 14.36 -1.07
N TRP A 428 6.68 15.37 -1.43
CA TRP A 428 7.84 15.23 -2.31
C TRP A 428 9.11 15.80 -1.68
N THR A 429 10.27 15.60 -2.31
CA THR A 429 11.57 15.97 -1.74
C THR A 429 11.82 17.48 -1.59
N ASP A 430 10.95 18.31 -2.16
CA ASP A 430 11.07 19.76 -2.17
C ASP A 430 10.24 20.47 -1.08
N GLU A 431 9.66 19.71 -0.15
CA GLU A 431 8.94 20.25 1.02
C GLU A 431 9.54 19.81 2.37
N PRO A 432 9.36 20.60 3.46
CA PRO A 432 10.00 20.34 4.76
C PRO A 432 9.66 18.99 5.38
N THR A 433 8.46 18.45 5.11
CA THR A 433 8.01 17.17 5.64
C THR A 433 8.91 16.02 5.20
N TRP A 434 9.52 16.09 4.01
CA TRP A 434 10.39 15.03 3.51
C TRP A 434 11.61 14.78 4.41
N ASP A 435 12.27 15.85 4.85
CA ASP A 435 13.44 15.75 5.72
C ASP A 435 13.07 15.12 7.08
N VAL A 436 11.87 15.40 7.57
CA VAL A 436 11.32 14.79 8.79
C VAL A 436 11.13 13.29 8.60
N LEU A 437 10.48 12.86 7.51
CA LEU A 437 10.29 11.44 7.21
C LEU A 437 11.63 10.70 7.06
N ALA A 438 12.57 11.29 6.30
CA ALA A 438 13.90 10.73 6.14
C ALA A 438 14.62 10.58 7.49
N SER A 439 14.46 11.52 8.43
CA SER A 439 15.09 11.48 9.76
C SER A 439 14.71 10.23 10.59
N GLY A 440 13.58 9.58 10.26
CA GLY A 440 13.12 8.36 10.88
C GLY A 440 14.04 7.16 10.65
N SER A 441 14.83 7.16 9.57
CA SER A 441 15.59 5.98 9.17
C SER A 441 16.51 5.46 10.29
N PRO A 442 16.49 4.15 10.61
CA PRO A 442 17.41 3.55 11.58
C PRO A 442 18.87 3.75 11.17
N ASN A 443 19.11 3.85 9.85
CA ASN A 443 20.43 4.06 9.26
C ASN A 443 20.85 5.53 9.18
N ASN A 444 20.03 6.51 9.57
CA ASN A 444 20.46 7.91 9.54
C ASN A 444 21.49 8.28 10.63
N SER A 445 21.80 7.33 11.51
CA SER A 445 23.03 7.33 12.29
C SER A 445 24.29 7.17 11.42
N LYS A 446 24.19 6.64 10.18
CA LYS A 446 25.31 6.49 9.23
C LYS A 446 25.68 7.78 8.51
N LYS A 447 24.78 8.75 8.32
CA LYS A 447 25.17 10.09 7.81
C LYS A 447 26.09 10.78 8.82
N ARG A 448 25.82 10.62 10.13
CA ARG A 448 26.75 10.96 11.21
C ARG A 448 27.93 10.00 11.36
N ALA A 449 27.80 8.71 11.05
CA ALA A 449 28.92 7.76 11.14
C ALA A 449 29.92 7.91 9.98
N LEU A 450 29.50 8.35 8.80
CA LEU A 450 30.36 8.68 7.66
C LEU A 450 31.05 10.04 7.86
N GLU A 451 30.37 11.03 8.45
CA GLU A 451 31.01 12.29 8.89
C GLU A 451 31.97 12.08 10.08
N ALA A 452 31.62 11.22 11.05
CA ALA A 452 32.49 10.84 12.16
C ALA A 452 33.66 9.96 11.70
N ALA A 453 33.46 9.07 10.72
CA ALA A 453 34.55 8.30 10.10
C ALA A 453 35.49 9.21 9.30
N SER A 454 35.00 10.25 8.64
CA SER A 454 35.83 11.27 7.99
C SER A 454 36.70 12.03 9.00
N LEU A 455 36.15 12.38 10.16
CA LEU A 455 36.90 12.98 11.29
C LEU A 455 37.90 12.00 11.94
N TYR A 456 37.55 10.71 12.07
CA TYR A 456 38.41 9.68 12.69
C TYR A 456 39.53 9.18 11.76
N ILE A 457 39.28 9.16 10.45
CA ILE A 457 40.29 8.83 9.43
C ILE A 457 41.30 9.99 9.31
N GLY A 458 40.87 11.25 9.44
CA GLY A 458 41.77 12.41 9.51
C GLY A 458 42.78 12.35 10.67
N ASP A 459 42.32 12.03 11.88
CA ASP A 459 43.17 11.97 13.08
C ASP A 459 44.06 10.71 13.13
N SER A 460 43.58 9.57 12.63
CA SER A 460 44.34 8.31 12.62
C SER A 460 45.49 8.32 11.60
N HIS A 461 45.36 9.04 10.48
CA HIS A 461 46.47 9.23 9.54
C HIS A 461 47.58 10.14 10.10
N GLN A 462 47.24 11.18 10.87
CA GLN A 462 48.24 11.99 11.57
C GLN A 462 48.93 11.22 12.71
N ALA A 463 48.18 10.41 13.47
CA ALA A 463 48.73 9.58 14.54
C ALA A 463 49.68 8.49 14.00
N ARG A 464 49.34 7.82 12.89
CA ARG A 464 50.21 6.82 12.24
C ARG A 464 51.48 7.46 11.65
N ALA A 465 51.41 8.64 11.05
CA ALA A 465 52.57 9.35 10.54
C ALA A 465 53.56 9.76 11.67
N ALA A 466 53.04 10.15 12.84
CA ALA A 466 53.86 10.47 14.01
C ALA A 466 54.53 9.22 14.64
N GLN A 467 53.91 8.05 14.54
CA GLN A 467 54.43 6.81 15.12
C GLN A 467 55.49 6.15 14.21
N VAL A 468 55.33 6.23 12.89
CA VAL A 468 56.30 5.73 11.90
C VAL A 468 57.58 6.57 11.88
N SER A 469 57.48 7.90 12.05
CA SER A 469 58.66 8.77 12.17
C SER A 469 59.46 8.52 13.46
N ARG A 470 58.80 8.19 14.59
CA ARG A 470 59.46 7.79 15.84
C ARG A 470 60.14 6.41 15.75
N SER A 471 59.56 5.46 15.02
CA SER A 471 60.14 4.12 14.83
C SER A 471 61.41 4.15 13.97
N ARG A 472 61.43 4.96 12.89
CA ARG A 472 62.64 5.15 12.06
C ARG A 472 63.80 5.79 12.82
N ARG A 473 63.54 6.65 13.82
CA ARG A 473 64.60 7.17 14.71
C ARG A 473 65.20 6.13 15.66
N ARG A 474 64.45 5.11 16.07
CA ARG A 474 64.92 4.06 16.99
C ARG A 474 65.74 2.96 16.32
N HIS A 475 65.56 2.73 15.02
CA HIS A 475 66.30 1.67 14.32
C HIS A 475 67.72 2.05 13.89
N HIS A 476 68.08 3.35 13.93
CA HIS A 476 69.46 3.77 13.64
C HIS A 476 70.41 3.76 14.84
N THR A 477 69.94 3.47 16.07
CA THR A 477 70.78 3.48 17.28
C THR A 477 71.14 2.09 17.83
N LYS A 478 70.74 0.99 17.18
CA LYS A 478 70.95 -0.38 17.69
C LYS A 478 71.88 -1.27 16.86
N ARG A 479 72.71 -0.70 15.98
CA ARG A 479 73.85 -1.40 15.34
C ARG A 479 75.16 -0.76 15.79
N GLY A 480 75.61 -1.18 16.96
CA GLY A 480 76.91 -0.84 17.52
C GLY A 480 77.00 -1.49 18.89
N VAL A 481 78.13 -2.11 19.19
CA VAL A 481 78.46 -2.78 20.46
C VAL A 481 78.04 -4.26 20.53
N HIS A 482 78.84 -5.12 19.88
CA HIS A 482 79.32 -6.34 20.54
C HIS A 482 80.70 -6.70 20.00
N GLY A 483 81.71 -6.35 20.78
CA GLY A 483 83.09 -6.83 20.67
C GLY A 483 83.75 -6.67 22.03
N ALA A 484 84.52 -7.69 22.42
CA ALA A 484 85.56 -7.72 23.46
C ALA A 484 85.29 -8.56 24.74
N LEU A 485 86.16 -9.59 24.88
CA LEU A 485 86.85 -10.06 26.11
C LEU A 485 86.01 -10.87 27.13
N GLY A 486 86.51 -11.91 27.81
CA GLY A 486 87.86 -12.46 27.98
C GLY A 486 87.86 -13.51 29.12
N HIS A 487 88.93 -14.31 29.16
CA HIS A 487 89.27 -15.42 30.08
C HIS A 487 89.12 -15.21 31.61
N ALA A 488 89.04 -16.34 32.34
CA ALA A 488 89.76 -16.71 33.59
C ALA A 488 88.91 -17.71 34.42
N HIS A 489 89.36 -18.64 35.25
CA HIS A 489 90.60 -19.40 35.48
C HIS A 489 90.15 -20.56 36.41
N THR A 490 90.77 -21.72 36.28
CA THR A 490 90.65 -22.91 37.14
C THR A 490 91.12 -22.69 38.59
N HIS A 491 90.39 -23.25 39.57
CA HIS A 491 90.92 -24.13 40.62
C HIS A 491 89.84 -24.96 41.29
#